data_AF-A0A968MKN2-F1
#
_entry.id   AF-A0A968MKN2-F1
#
_cell.length_a   1.000
_cell.length_b   1.000
_cell.length_c   1.000
_cell.angle_alpha   90.00
_cell.angle_beta   90.00
_cell.angle_gamma   90.00
#
_symmetry.space_group_name_H-M   'P 1'
#
loop_
_entity.id
_entity.type
_entity.pdbx_description
1 polymer ?
#
loop_
_entity_poly.entity_id
_entity_poly.type
_entity_poly.pdbx_seq_one_letter_code
_entity_poly.pdbx_strand_id
1 'polypeptide(L)'
;MASPARRPLLLEPRFQTYAWGDQVFLPRLFRLEGWSGPCAEAWMGAHPMLPSNVFDPRGPMPLDGWLRQDSGGTVEDLPFLFKVLSVARPLSVQVHPDEAGAREGFSREDRRGIARNAHERSYRDQQAKPEILVALTDVEALCGFRSAKHITKDLEALPELRAALPPIDETEGSLRRLVRRWFETEPATRDAALRETVRRIEDDRRNEDRSDDTTINMQLGVRLAVDLNIDPLRRENPRQRTRCDENFDDGFAGDLG
;
A
#
# COMPACT_ATOMS: atom_id res chain seq x y z
N MET A 1 -49.97 -3.44 -4.23
CA MET A 1 -49.11 -4.28 -3.36
C MET A 1 -48.05 -3.37 -2.79
N ALA A 2 -47.93 -3.26 -1.46
CA ALA A 2 -46.87 -2.47 -0.84
C ALA A 2 -45.51 -3.03 -1.28
N SER A 3 -44.60 -2.17 -1.73
CA SER A 3 -43.21 -2.55 -1.98
C SER A 3 -42.68 -3.19 -0.69
N PRO A 4 -42.09 -4.40 -0.72
CA PRO A 4 -41.58 -5.03 0.50
C PRO A 4 -40.61 -4.04 1.15
N ALA A 5 -40.86 -3.69 2.41
CA ALA A 5 -40.05 -2.74 3.14
C ALA A 5 -38.58 -3.17 3.04
N ARG A 6 -37.74 -2.33 2.41
CA ARG A 6 -36.30 -2.59 2.29
C ARG A 6 -35.73 -2.65 3.70
N ARG A 7 -35.44 -3.87 4.17
CA ARG A 7 -34.79 -4.09 5.47
C ARG A 7 -33.28 -4.03 5.29
N PRO A 8 -32.53 -3.47 6.24
CA PRO A 8 -31.08 -3.61 6.25
C PRO A 8 -30.71 -5.09 6.26
N LEU A 9 -29.74 -5.46 5.43
CA LEU A 9 -29.13 -6.79 5.42
C LEU A 9 -27.76 -6.71 6.08
N LEU A 10 -27.40 -7.76 6.82
CA LEU A 10 -26.07 -7.84 7.41
C LEU A 10 -25.06 -8.16 6.32
N LEU A 11 -24.01 -7.35 6.24
CA LEU A 11 -22.87 -7.58 5.37
C LEU A 11 -21.68 -8.04 6.22
N GLU A 12 -21.09 -9.16 5.86
CA GLU A 12 -19.87 -9.67 6.45
C GLU A 12 -18.68 -9.34 5.54
N PRO A 13 -17.68 -8.60 6.05
CA PRO A 13 -16.47 -8.27 5.31
C PRO A 13 -15.67 -9.52 4.94
N ARG A 14 -14.78 -9.37 3.96
CA ARG A 14 -13.75 -10.36 3.66
C ARG A 14 -12.37 -9.80 3.92
N PHE A 15 -11.46 -10.62 4.42
CA PHE A 15 -10.18 -10.17 4.91
C PHE A 15 -9.03 -10.53 3.97
N GLN A 16 -8.11 -9.60 3.74
CA GLN A 16 -6.84 -9.80 3.06
C GLN A 16 -5.72 -9.93 4.08
N THR A 17 -4.86 -10.94 3.91
CA THR A 17 -3.80 -11.33 4.87
C THR A 17 -2.40 -10.87 4.44
N TYR A 18 -2.30 -9.71 3.78
CA TYR A 18 -1.00 -9.22 3.29
C TYR A 18 0.01 -9.05 4.44
N ALA A 19 1.28 -9.36 4.17
CA ALA A 19 2.33 -9.40 5.19
C ALA A 19 2.62 -8.06 5.90
N TRP A 20 2.17 -6.94 5.32
CA TRP A 20 2.25 -5.61 5.94
C TRP A 20 1.16 -5.34 6.98
N GLY A 21 0.16 -6.22 7.08
CA GLY A 21 -1.00 -6.07 7.96
C GLY A 21 -0.66 -6.26 9.44
N ASP A 22 -1.35 -5.49 10.28
CA ASP A 22 -1.35 -5.71 11.73
C ASP A 22 -2.09 -7.00 12.12
N GLN A 23 -1.79 -7.54 13.30
CA GLN A 23 -2.38 -8.80 13.78
C GLN A 23 -3.49 -8.59 14.84
N VAL A 24 -3.75 -7.35 15.25
CA VAL A 24 -4.57 -7.05 16.44
C VAL A 24 -5.81 -6.24 16.10
N PHE A 25 -5.68 -5.14 15.36
CA PHE A 25 -6.75 -4.15 15.20
C PHE A 25 -7.97 -4.70 14.48
N LEU A 26 -7.83 -5.26 13.26
CA LEU A 26 -8.98 -5.84 12.54
C LEU A 26 -9.56 -7.08 13.24
N PRO A 27 -8.76 -8.05 13.72
CA PRO A 27 -9.30 -9.18 14.48
C PRO A 27 -10.11 -8.73 15.71
N ARG A 28 -9.65 -7.70 16.44
CA ARG A 28 -10.39 -7.14 17.57
C ARG A 28 -11.65 -6.39 17.13
N LEU A 29 -11.55 -5.54 16.10
CA LEU A 29 -12.65 -4.72 15.59
C LEU A 29 -13.83 -5.59 15.10
N PHE A 30 -13.51 -6.67 14.39
CA PHE A 30 -14.50 -7.58 13.81
C PHE A 30 -14.77 -8.83 14.67
N ARG A 31 -14.17 -8.93 15.86
CA ARG A 31 -14.32 -10.07 16.80
C ARG A 31 -14.00 -11.41 16.15
N LEU A 32 -12.89 -11.47 15.41
CA LEU A 32 -12.42 -12.68 14.74
C LEU A 32 -11.71 -13.59 15.75
N GLU A 33 -12.48 -14.50 16.37
CA GLU A 33 -11.95 -15.47 17.33
C GLU A 33 -10.98 -16.46 16.66
N GLY A 34 -9.84 -16.71 17.30
CA GLY A 34 -8.84 -17.66 16.79
C GLY A 34 -8.04 -17.19 15.57
N TRP A 35 -8.21 -15.93 15.14
CA TRP A 35 -7.41 -15.39 14.03
C TRP A 35 -5.91 -15.39 14.40
N SER A 36 -5.08 -15.85 13.46
CA SER A 36 -3.62 -15.82 13.59
C SER A 36 -2.98 -15.29 12.33
N GLY A 37 -1.90 -14.51 12.50
CA GLY A 37 -1.18 -13.87 11.41
C GLY A 37 -1.75 -12.51 10.97
N PRO A 38 -1.15 -11.89 9.92
CA PRO A 38 -1.50 -10.56 9.46
C PRO A 38 -2.95 -10.43 8.98
N CYS A 39 -3.60 -9.31 9.32
CA CYS A 39 -4.89 -8.89 8.81
C CYS A 39 -4.77 -7.45 8.28
N ALA A 40 -4.62 -7.32 6.96
CA ALA A 40 -4.21 -6.08 6.32
C ALA A 40 -5.39 -5.22 5.90
N GLU A 41 -6.41 -5.83 5.28
CA GLU A 41 -7.59 -5.12 4.79
C GLU A 41 -8.86 -5.92 5.10
N ALA A 42 -9.91 -5.24 5.55
CA ALA A 42 -11.28 -5.76 5.60
C ALA A 42 -12.10 -5.14 4.47
N TRP A 43 -12.54 -5.94 3.50
CA TRP A 43 -13.24 -5.52 2.30
C TRP A 43 -14.75 -5.66 2.46
N MET A 44 -15.46 -4.57 2.18
CA MET A 44 -16.90 -4.46 2.19
C MET A 44 -17.38 -4.00 0.82
N GLY A 45 -17.98 -4.91 0.06
CA GLY A 45 -18.49 -4.63 -1.27
C GLY A 45 -18.57 -5.87 -2.15
N ALA A 46 -18.84 -5.66 -3.43
CA ALA A 46 -19.07 -6.70 -4.41
C ALA A 46 -17.85 -6.92 -5.34
N HIS A 47 -16.63 -6.65 -4.84
CA HIS A 47 -15.44 -6.74 -5.66
C HIS A 47 -15.24 -8.18 -6.19
N PRO A 48 -15.06 -8.41 -7.50
CA PRO A 48 -15.10 -9.76 -8.08
C PRO A 48 -14.10 -10.77 -7.49
N MET A 49 -12.93 -10.30 -7.05
CA MET A 49 -11.92 -11.18 -6.44
C MET A 49 -12.26 -11.59 -5.00
N LEU A 50 -13.03 -10.79 -4.28
CA LEU A 50 -13.28 -11.01 -2.86
C LEU A 50 -14.59 -10.33 -2.43
N PRO A 51 -15.74 -10.80 -2.93
CA PRO A 51 -17.04 -10.22 -2.59
C PRO A 51 -17.38 -10.52 -1.13
N SER A 52 -17.94 -9.53 -0.44
CA SER A 52 -18.53 -9.70 0.89
C SER A 52 -19.66 -10.72 0.89
N ASN A 53 -19.90 -11.36 2.04
CA ASN A 53 -21.11 -12.15 2.21
C ASN A 53 -22.26 -11.25 2.66
N VAL A 54 -23.43 -11.43 2.08
CA VAL A 54 -24.68 -10.84 2.56
C VAL A 54 -25.53 -11.93 3.20
N PHE A 55 -26.08 -11.62 4.37
CA PHE A 55 -27.00 -12.51 5.08
C PHE A 55 -28.42 -12.01 4.86
N ASP A 56 -29.14 -12.75 4.03
CA ASP A 56 -30.55 -12.53 3.77
C ASP A 56 -31.40 -13.63 4.44
N PRO A 57 -32.75 -13.56 4.38
CA PRO A 57 -33.61 -14.58 4.96
C PRO A 57 -33.47 -16.01 4.38
N ARG A 58 -32.82 -16.17 3.23
CA ARG A 58 -32.55 -17.47 2.57
C ARG A 58 -31.19 -18.04 2.95
N GLY A 59 -30.28 -17.21 3.45
CA GLY A 59 -28.98 -17.61 3.98
C GLY A 59 -27.85 -16.68 3.55
N PRO A 60 -26.60 -17.00 3.94
CA PRO A 60 -25.43 -16.26 3.47
C PRO A 60 -25.15 -16.56 1.99
N MET A 61 -24.85 -15.51 1.22
CA MET A 61 -24.34 -15.65 -0.15
C MET A 61 -23.41 -14.50 -0.54
N PRO A 62 -22.56 -14.65 -1.57
CA PRO A 62 -21.74 -13.55 -2.08
C PRO A 62 -22.58 -12.36 -2.56
N LEU A 63 -22.18 -11.15 -2.18
CA LEU A 63 -22.92 -9.91 -2.48
C LEU A 63 -23.06 -9.67 -3.98
N ASP A 64 -22.04 -10.00 -4.78
CA ASP A 64 -22.10 -9.86 -6.23
C ASP A 64 -23.16 -10.80 -6.85
N GLY A 65 -23.29 -12.01 -6.32
CA GLY A 65 -24.35 -12.95 -6.69
C GLY A 65 -25.74 -12.46 -6.28
N TRP A 66 -25.86 -11.98 -5.04
CA TRP A 66 -27.11 -11.43 -4.52
C TRP A 66 -27.59 -10.20 -5.31
N LEU A 67 -26.68 -9.30 -5.71
CA LEU A 67 -27.01 -8.15 -6.54
C LEU A 67 -27.64 -8.61 -7.87
N ARG A 68 -27.00 -9.55 -8.57
CA ARG A 68 -27.48 -10.07 -9.85
C ARG A 68 -28.83 -10.79 -9.75
N GLN A 69 -29.10 -11.48 -8.65
CA GLN A 69 -30.26 -12.37 -8.53
C GLN A 69 -31.47 -11.67 -7.91
N ASP A 70 -31.26 -10.78 -6.94
CA ASP A 70 -32.31 -10.43 -5.98
C ASP A 70 -32.52 -8.93 -5.77
N SER A 71 -31.48 -8.12 -5.94
CA SER A 71 -31.64 -6.66 -5.86
C SER A 71 -32.20 -6.06 -7.14
N GLY A 72 -32.11 -6.79 -8.26
CA GLY A 72 -32.36 -6.28 -9.61
C GLY A 72 -31.28 -5.33 -10.11
N GLY A 73 -30.14 -5.27 -9.42
CA GLY A 73 -28.97 -4.47 -9.77
C GLY A 73 -27.77 -5.32 -10.20
N THR A 74 -26.63 -4.68 -10.37
CA THR A 74 -25.38 -5.32 -10.78
C THR A 74 -24.22 -4.84 -9.91
N VAL A 75 -23.03 -5.43 -10.09
CA VAL A 75 -21.82 -5.00 -9.37
C VAL A 75 -21.48 -3.56 -9.72
N GLU A 76 -21.79 -3.15 -10.94
CA GLU A 76 -21.61 -1.80 -11.45
C GLU A 76 -22.46 -0.76 -10.70
N ASP A 77 -23.58 -1.19 -10.07
CA ASP A 77 -24.40 -0.33 -9.20
C ASP A 77 -23.76 -0.06 -7.83
N LEU A 78 -22.64 -0.72 -7.51
CA LEU A 78 -21.83 -0.48 -6.32
C LEU A 78 -20.47 0.11 -6.73
N PRO A 79 -20.40 1.39 -7.13
CA PRO A 79 -19.22 2.01 -7.74
C PRO A 79 -18.12 2.37 -6.72
N PHE A 80 -18.04 1.61 -5.63
CA PHE A 80 -17.03 1.78 -4.60
C PHE A 80 -16.69 0.43 -3.96
N LEU A 81 -15.48 0.35 -3.41
CA LEU A 81 -15.07 -0.70 -2.50
C LEU A 81 -14.73 -0.05 -1.17
N PHE A 82 -15.49 -0.38 -0.12
CA PHE A 82 -15.18 0.11 1.21
C PHE A 82 -14.14 -0.81 1.85
N LYS A 83 -13.14 -0.22 2.50
CA LYS A 83 -12.07 -0.95 3.17
C LYS A 83 -11.80 -0.36 4.55
N VAL A 84 -11.49 -1.24 5.50
CA VAL A 84 -10.75 -0.87 6.72
C VAL A 84 -9.35 -1.44 6.58
N LEU A 85 -8.34 -0.57 6.61
CA LEU A 85 -6.94 -0.96 6.51
C LEU A 85 -6.34 -0.99 7.92
N SER A 86 -5.43 -1.94 8.14
CA SER A 86 -4.65 -2.01 9.36
C SER A 86 -3.18 -2.21 9.03
N VAL A 87 -2.48 -1.09 8.99
CA VAL A 87 -1.14 -0.95 8.42
C VAL A 87 -0.09 -1.09 9.52
N ALA A 88 0.60 -2.21 9.58
CA ALA A 88 1.72 -2.42 10.52
C ALA A 88 3.10 -2.15 9.89
N ARG A 89 3.17 -2.09 8.55
CA ARG A 89 4.39 -1.74 7.80
C ARG A 89 4.06 -0.70 6.72
N PRO A 90 5.01 0.19 6.38
CA PRO A 90 4.81 1.16 5.31
C PRO A 90 4.41 0.50 4.00
N LEU A 91 3.46 1.13 3.31
CA LEU A 91 3.00 0.70 1.99
C LEU A 91 3.87 1.34 0.90
N SER A 92 3.91 0.70 -0.27
CA SER A 92 4.55 1.27 -1.45
C SER A 92 3.92 2.62 -1.81
N VAL A 93 4.72 3.55 -2.33
CA VAL A 93 4.21 4.80 -2.93
C VAL A 93 3.38 4.44 -4.16
N GLN A 94 2.14 4.94 -4.20
CA GLN A 94 1.19 4.67 -5.28
C GLN A 94 0.89 5.93 -6.06
N VAL A 95 0.61 5.76 -7.35
CA VAL A 95 0.11 6.81 -8.23
C VAL A 95 -1.06 6.22 -9.01
N HIS A 96 -2.22 6.85 -8.91
CA HIS A 96 -3.36 6.49 -9.74
C HIS A 96 -3.39 7.35 -11.00
N PRO A 97 -3.51 6.75 -12.19
CA PRO A 97 -3.71 7.52 -13.40
C PRO A 97 -5.08 8.20 -13.36
N ASP A 98 -5.21 9.29 -14.11
CA ASP A 98 -6.52 9.81 -14.48
C ASP A 98 -7.24 8.83 -15.43
N GLU A 99 -8.49 9.15 -15.75
CA GLU A 99 -9.32 8.26 -16.56
C GLU A 99 -8.74 8.03 -17.98
N ALA A 100 -8.12 9.05 -18.57
CA ALA A 100 -7.46 8.93 -19.87
C ALA A 100 -6.24 8.01 -19.79
N GLY A 101 -5.38 8.19 -18.79
CA GLY A 101 -4.20 7.37 -18.55
C GLY A 101 -4.53 5.94 -18.17
N ALA A 102 -5.63 5.70 -17.43
CA ALA A 102 -6.10 4.36 -17.09
C ALA A 102 -6.51 3.59 -18.36
N ARG A 103 -7.32 4.22 -19.23
CA ARG A 103 -7.71 3.66 -20.53
C ARG A 103 -6.53 3.35 -21.44
N GLU A 104 -5.61 4.31 -21.57
CA GLU A 104 -4.41 4.15 -22.40
C GLU A 104 -3.52 3.01 -21.87
N GLY A 105 -3.27 2.98 -20.57
CA GLY A 105 -2.45 1.97 -19.93
C GLY A 105 -3.04 0.57 -20.05
N PHE A 106 -4.36 0.44 -19.83
CA PHE A 106 -5.08 -0.81 -20.02
C PHE A 106 -4.96 -1.33 -21.46
N SER A 107 -5.23 -0.47 -22.45
CA SER A 107 -5.11 -0.83 -23.88
C SER A 107 -3.69 -1.21 -24.27
N ARG A 108 -2.68 -0.52 -23.71
CA ARG A 108 -1.26 -0.81 -23.95
C ARG A 108 -0.88 -2.20 -23.42
N GLU A 109 -1.32 -2.58 -22.23
CA GLU A 109 -1.02 -3.89 -21.65
C GLU A 109 -1.79 -5.03 -22.34
N ASP A 110 -3.04 -4.78 -22.76
CA ASP A 110 -3.83 -5.74 -23.55
C ASP A 110 -3.17 -6.03 -24.90
N ARG A 111 -2.70 -5.00 -25.61
CA ARG A 111 -1.97 -5.18 -26.89
C ARG A 111 -0.66 -5.97 -26.74
N ARG A 112 -0.08 -5.99 -25.54
CA ARG A 112 1.10 -6.79 -25.21
C ARG A 112 0.77 -8.20 -24.75
N GLY A 113 -0.52 -8.56 -24.64
CA GLY A 113 -0.98 -9.88 -24.22
C GLY A 113 -0.75 -10.19 -22.74
N ILE A 114 -0.55 -9.17 -21.88
CA ILE A 114 -0.33 -9.38 -20.45
C ILE A 114 -1.65 -9.81 -19.80
N ALA A 115 -1.70 -10.98 -19.18
CA ALA A 115 -2.94 -11.49 -18.57
C ALA A 115 -3.45 -10.58 -17.45
N ARG A 116 -4.77 -10.48 -17.27
CA ARG A 116 -5.41 -9.56 -16.30
C ARG A 116 -4.97 -9.78 -14.84
N ASN A 117 -4.63 -11.02 -14.51
CA ASN A 117 -4.17 -11.46 -13.18
C ASN A 117 -2.65 -11.61 -13.10
N ALA A 118 -1.90 -11.26 -14.15
CA ALA A 118 -0.44 -11.35 -14.13
C ALA A 118 0.14 -10.38 -13.10
N HIS A 119 1.22 -10.81 -12.44
CA HIS A 119 1.87 -10.02 -11.38
C HIS A 119 2.39 -8.68 -11.92
N GLU A 120 2.93 -8.69 -13.13
CA GLU A 120 3.49 -7.52 -13.82
C GLU A 120 2.43 -6.56 -14.39
N ARG A 121 1.13 -6.88 -14.29
CA ARG A 121 0.07 -6.04 -14.85
C ARG A 121 -0.27 -4.87 -13.91
N SER A 122 -0.07 -3.65 -14.41
CA SER A 122 -0.34 -2.43 -13.64
C SER A 122 -1.77 -1.91 -13.83
N TYR A 123 -2.34 -2.06 -15.04
CA TYR A 123 -3.65 -1.52 -15.40
C TYR A 123 -4.68 -2.66 -15.51
N ARG A 124 -5.30 -2.98 -14.37
CA ARG A 124 -6.27 -4.10 -14.26
C ARG A 124 -7.68 -3.74 -14.75
N ASP A 125 -7.98 -2.46 -14.85
CA ASP A 125 -9.23 -1.90 -15.36
C ASP A 125 -8.97 -0.54 -16.02
N GLN A 126 -10.01 0.04 -16.62
CA GLN A 126 -9.95 1.30 -17.36
C GLN A 126 -10.40 2.51 -16.51
N GLN A 127 -10.67 2.32 -15.23
CA GLN A 127 -11.31 3.32 -14.39
C GLN A 127 -10.27 4.15 -13.62
N ALA A 128 -10.57 5.44 -13.45
CA ALA A 128 -9.88 6.22 -12.44
C ALA A 128 -10.24 5.68 -11.05
N LYS A 129 -9.29 5.78 -10.11
CA LYS A 129 -9.47 5.29 -8.73
C LYS A 129 -9.32 6.44 -7.75
N PRO A 130 -10.33 7.32 -7.62
CA PRO A 130 -10.33 8.30 -6.55
C PRO A 130 -10.48 7.56 -5.21
N GLU A 131 -9.66 7.93 -4.23
CA GLU A 131 -9.65 7.33 -2.90
C GLU A 131 -9.88 8.39 -1.83
N ILE A 132 -10.59 8.00 -0.76
CA ILE A 132 -10.78 8.82 0.44
C ILE A 132 -10.27 8.02 1.62
N LEU A 133 -9.38 8.61 2.41
CA LEU A 133 -8.85 8.02 3.64
C LEU A 133 -9.45 8.73 4.85
N VAL A 134 -9.98 7.94 5.79
CA VAL A 134 -10.46 8.41 7.09
C VAL A 134 -9.68 7.68 8.18
N ALA A 135 -9.01 8.45 9.03
CA ALA A 135 -8.21 7.92 10.12
C ALA A 135 -9.12 7.44 11.26
N LEU A 136 -9.08 6.13 11.56
CA LEU A 136 -9.76 5.54 12.74
C LEU A 136 -8.89 5.56 13.99
N THR A 137 -7.57 5.66 13.79
CA THR A 137 -6.51 5.82 14.79
C THR A 137 -5.49 6.80 14.21
N ASP A 138 -4.41 7.11 14.91
CA ASP A 138 -3.35 7.96 14.35
C ASP A 138 -2.77 7.34 13.07
N VAL A 139 -2.70 8.14 12.00
CA VAL A 139 -2.21 7.71 10.68
C VAL A 139 -1.18 8.70 10.18
N GLU A 140 -0.07 8.18 9.66
CA GLU A 140 0.90 8.93 8.87
C GLU A 140 0.75 8.55 7.39
N ALA A 141 0.68 9.56 6.52
CA ALA A 141 0.53 9.36 5.09
C ALA A 141 1.35 10.38 4.31
N LEU A 142 1.90 9.95 3.17
CA LEU A 142 2.49 10.82 2.17
C LEU A 142 1.43 11.12 1.11
N CYS A 143 1.12 12.40 0.88
CA CYS A 143 0.10 12.81 -0.09
C CYS A 143 0.56 14.03 -0.89
N GLY A 144 0.67 13.86 -2.20
CA GLY A 144 1.09 14.91 -3.13
C GLY A 144 2.55 15.32 -2.98
N PHE A 145 2.93 16.32 -3.77
CA PHE A 145 4.26 16.94 -3.70
C PHE A 145 4.22 18.22 -2.88
N ARG A 146 5.31 18.50 -2.17
CA ARG A 146 5.54 19.81 -1.54
C ARG A 146 5.81 20.88 -2.61
N SER A 147 5.65 22.15 -2.25
CA SER A 147 6.03 23.26 -3.14
C SER A 147 7.53 23.25 -3.45
N ALA A 148 7.93 23.80 -4.60
CA ALA A 148 9.34 23.82 -5.00
C ALA A 148 10.21 24.53 -3.97
N LYS A 149 9.74 25.63 -3.37
CA LYS A 149 10.41 26.29 -2.24
C LYS A 149 10.73 25.35 -1.07
N HIS A 150 9.78 24.50 -0.66
CA HIS A 150 10.00 23.57 0.45
C HIS A 150 10.96 22.44 0.04
N ILE A 151 10.82 21.91 -1.18
CA ILE A 151 11.75 20.89 -1.70
C ILE A 151 13.17 21.46 -1.76
N THR A 152 13.35 22.69 -2.25
CA THR A 152 14.65 23.35 -2.26
C THR A 152 15.23 23.49 -0.85
N LYS A 153 14.44 23.94 0.14
CA LYS A 153 14.88 24.03 1.55
C LYS A 153 15.33 22.66 2.07
N ASP A 154 14.56 21.61 1.81
CA ASP A 154 14.89 20.25 2.28
C ASP A 154 16.18 19.75 1.63
N LEU A 155 16.38 19.98 0.32
CA LEU A 155 17.63 19.63 -0.38
C LEU A 155 18.82 20.45 0.12
N GLU A 156 18.64 21.74 0.43
CA GLU A 156 19.70 22.56 1.02
C GLU A 156 20.17 22.02 2.38
N ALA A 157 19.26 21.44 3.16
CA ALA A 157 19.56 20.79 4.43
C ALA A 157 20.16 19.38 4.27
N LEU A 158 20.02 18.75 3.10
CA LEU A 158 20.47 17.39 2.78
C LEU A 158 21.47 17.41 1.60
N PRO A 159 22.73 17.82 1.84
CA PRO A 159 23.71 18.01 0.77
C PRO A 159 23.96 16.73 -0.06
N GLU A 160 23.79 15.55 0.53
CA GLU A 160 23.91 14.26 -0.15
C GLU A 160 22.83 14.06 -1.22
N LEU A 161 21.58 14.39 -0.90
CA LEU A 161 20.48 14.34 -1.86
C LEU A 161 20.59 15.47 -2.88
N ARG A 162 20.99 16.67 -2.45
CA ARG A 162 21.20 17.81 -3.34
C ARG A 162 22.26 17.54 -4.40
N ALA A 163 23.32 16.81 -4.05
CA ALA A 163 24.35 16.43 -5.01
C ALA A 163 23.85 15.41 -6.06
N ALA A 164 22.87 14.58 -5.70
CA ALA A 164 22.33 13.53 -6.57
C ALA A 164 21.16 14.00 -7.47
N LEU A 165 20.47 15.07 -7.07
CA LEU A 165 19.23 15.54 -7.69
C LEU A 165 19.41 16.88 -8.41
N PRO A 166 18.66 17.14 -9.50
CA PRO A 166 18.71 18.42 -10.19
C PRO A 166 18.01 19.50 -9.33
N PRO A 167 18.36 20.78 -9.52
CA PRO A 167 17.62 21.87 -8.89
C PRO A 167 16.16 21.89 -9.35
N ILE A 168 15.28 22.38 -8.48
CA ILE A 168 13.84 22.50 -8.73
C ILE A 168 13.42 23.98 -8.77
N ASP A 169 12.40 24.27 -9.57
CA ASP A 169 11.71 25.56 -9.67
C ASP A 169 10.19 25.33 -9.59
N GLU A 170 9.37 26.38 -9.68
CA GLU A 170 7.90 26.27 -9.55
C GLU A 170 7.21 25.64 -10.79
N THR A 171 7.96 25.09 -11.76
CA THR A 171 7.38 24.44 -12.95
C THR A 171 7.17 22.94 -12.75
N GLU A 172 6.09 22.38 -13.31
CA GLU A 172 5.88 20.93 -13.35
C GLU A 172 7.05 20.20 -14.03
N GLY A 173 7.66 20.85 -15.02
CA GLY A 173 8.80 20.31 -15.76
C GLY A 173 10.02 20.02 -14.88
N SER A 174 10.33 20.88 -13.91
CA SER A 174 11.47 20.66 -13.00
C SER A 174 11.18 19.56 -11.98
N LEU A 175 9.97 19.52 -11.42
CA LEU A 175 9.52 18.44 -10.55
C LEU A 175 9.60 17.08 -11.26
N ARG A 176 9.09 17.00 -12.50
CA ARG A 176 9.15 15.77 -13.31
C ARG A 176 10.59 15.33 -13.56
N ARG A 177 11.51 16.26 -13.85
CA ARG A 177 12.94 15.94 -14.02
C ARG A 177 13.56 15.43 -12.73
N LEU A 178 13.24 16.04 -11.59
CA LEU A 178 13.74 15.63 -10.28
C LEU A 178 13.28 14.20 -9.94
N VAL A 179 11.98 13.93 -10.04
CA VAL A 179 11.42 12.60 -9.76
C VAL A 179 11.98 11.56 -10.72
N ARG A 180 12.03 11.86 -12.02
CA ARG A 180 12.62 10.95 -13.01
C ARG A 180 14.09 10.66 -12.68
N ARG A 181 14.89 11.70 -12.39
CA ARG A 181 16.30 11.53 -12.04
C ARG A 181 16.47 10.62 -10.83
N TRP A 182 15.63 10.75 -9.81
CA TRP A 182 15.65 9.87 -8.64
C TRP A 182 15.50 8.38 -9.01
N PHE A 183 14.52 8.06 -9.84
CA PHE A 183 14.25 6.68 -10.25
C PHE A 183 15.24 6.12 -11.28
N GLU A 184 15.84 6.98 -12.11
CA GLU A 184 16.84 6.60 -13.11
C GLU A 184 18.28 6.58 -12.56
N THR A 185 18.52 7.14 -11.36
CA THR A 185 19.83 7.11 -10.72
C THR A 185 20.22 5.65 -10.42
N GLU A 186 21.48 5.31 -10.69
CA GLU A 186 22.02 3.98 -10.41
C GLU A 186 21.75 3.59 -8.94
N PRO A 187 21.25 2.37 -8.67
CA PRO A 187 20.92 1.95 -7.32
C PRO A 187 22.05 2.17 -6.32
N ALA A 188 23.30 1.85 -6.67
CA ALA A 188 24.46 2.04 -5.79
C ALA A 188 24.65 3.52 -5.37
N THR A 189 24.48 4.45 -6.31
CA THR A 189 24.60 5.90 -6.07
C THR A 189 23.44 6.40 -5.22
N ARG A 190 22.21 6.02 -5.56
CA ARG A 190 21.00 6.40 -4.82
C ARG A 190 21.06 5.89 -3.38
N ASP A 191 21.41 4.62 -3.22
CA ASP A 191 21.48 3.98 -1.91
C ASP A 191 22.56 4.66 -1.07
N ALA A 192 23.75 4.93 -1.63
CA ALA A 192 24.81 5.66 -0.93
C ALA A 192 24.35 7.05 -0.44
N ALA A 193 23.65 7.82 -1.29
CA ALA A 193 23.10 9.11 -0.91
C ALA A 193 22.06 8.99 0.21
N LEU A 194 21.16 7.99 0.14
CA LEU A 194 20.20 7.68 1.20
C LEU A 194 20.92 7.30 2.51
N ARG A 195 21.98 6.50 2.43
CA ARG A 195 22.71 6.07 3.63
C ARG A 195 23.25 7.22 4.42
N GLU A 196 23.94 8.11 3.72
CA GLU A 196 24.58 9.25 4.36
C GLU A 196 23.55 10.28 4.82
N THR A 197 22.45 10.44 4.08
CA THR A 197 21.29 11.23 4.51
C THR A 197 20.70 10.72 5.83
N VAL A 198 20.44 9.41 5.94
CA VAL A 198 19.91 8.80 7.16
C VAL A 198 20.89 8.97 8.32
N ARG A 199 22.18 8.71 8.09
CA ARG A 199 23.23 8.89 9.10
C ARG A 199 23.24 10.32 9.65
N ARG A 200 23.21 11.33 8.77
CA ARG A 200 23.14 12.75 9.14
C ARG A 200 21.93 13.03 10.02
N ILE A 201 20.75 12.59 9.61
CA ILE A 201 19.51 12.82 10.36
C ILE A 201 19.59 12.18 11.76
N GLU A 202 20.17 10.99 11.87
CA GLU A 202 20.39 10.34 13.17
C GLU A 202 21.41 11.07 14.05
N ASP A 203 22.49 11.60 13.47
CA ASP A 203 23.48 12.43 14.17
C ASP A 203 22.83 13.74 14.66
N ASP A 204 22.04 14.40 13.83
CA ASP A 204 21.34 15.65 14.18
C ASP A 204 20.31 15.43 15.29
N ARG A 205 19.55 14.32 15.26
CA ARG A 205 18.61 13.94 16.34
C ARG A 205 19.28 13.79 17.71
N ARG A 206 20.55 13.37 17.74
CA ARG A 206 21.29 13.24 19.01
C ARG A 206 21.76 14.59 19.55
N ASN A 207 21.86 15.60 18.70
CA ASN A 207 22.54 16.86 19.00
C ASN A 207 21.59 18.05 19.20
N GLU A 208 20.38 18.06 18.62
CA GLU A 208 19.42 19.17 18.79
C GLU A 208 17.94 18.71 18.79
N ASP A 209 17.13 19.36 19.64
CA ASP A 209 15.67 19.23 19.71
C ASP A 209 15.05 20.19 18.68
N ARG A 210 15.04 19.81 17.39
CA ARG A 210 14.42 20.61 16.32
C ARG A 210 12.99 20.15 16.04
N SER A 211 12.05 21.09 16.12
CA SER A 211 10.61 20.86 15.92
C SER A 211 10.07 21.43 14.60
N ASP A 212 10.92 21.73 13.62
CA ASP A 212 10.47 22.31 12.35
C ASP A 212 10.01 21.23 11.34
N ASP A 213 9.16 21.61 10.38
CA ASP A 213 8.59 20.69 9.38
C ASP A 213 9.67 19.89 8.63
N THR A 214 10.82 20.50 8.38
CA THR A 214 11.95 19.84 7.72
C THR A 214 12.46 18.68 8.59
N THR A 215 12.58 18.88 9.90
CA THR A 215 12.97 17.85 10.86
C THR A 215 11.94 16.71 10.95
N ILE A 216 10.64 17.03 10.99
CA ILE A 216 9.57 16.01 11.02
C ILE A 216 9.64 15.11 9.77
N ASN A 217 9.80 15.71 8.57
CA ASN A 217 9.88 14.96 7.32
C ASN A 217 11.14 14.08 7.25
N MET A 218 12.27 14.60 7.73
CA MET A 218 13.51 13.83 7.84
C MET A 218 13.36 12.63 8.78
N GLN A 219 12.72 12.82 9.94
CA GLN A 219 12.47 11.75 10.91
C GLN A 219 11.54 10.66 10.36
N LEU A 220 10.50 11.04 9.60
CA LEU A 220 9.66 10.09 8.88
C LEU A 220 10.46 9.32 7.84
N GLY A 221 11.32 10.00 7.07
CA GLY A 221 12.19 9.37 6.07
C GLY A 221 13.11 8.30 6.66
N VAL A 222 13.73 8.56 7.82
CA VAL A 222 14.57 7.57 8.52
C VAL A 222 13.76 6.36 8.98
N ARG A 223 12.59 6.58 9.59
CA ARG A 223 11.71 5.47 10.03
C ARG A 223 11.29 4.58 8.85
N LEU A 224 10.90 5.18 7.74
CA LEU A 224 10.56 4.46 6.51
C LEU A 224 11.74 3.66 5.96
N ALA A 225 12.96 4.21 5.98
CA ALA A 225 14.15 3.50 5.52
C ALA A 225 14.42 2.24 6.35
N VAL A 226 14.34 2.35 7.69
CA VAL A 226 14.50 1.22 8.61
C VAL A 226 13.44 0.16 8.38
N ASP A 227 12.16 0.54 8.32
CA ASP A 227 11.05 -0.40 8.16
C ASP A 227 11.05 -1.12 6.82
N LEU A 228 11.54 -0.46 5.76
CA LEU A 228 11.71 -1.06 4.43
C LEU A 228 12.97 -1.92 4.31
N ASN A 229 13.72 -2.11 5.41
CA ASN A 229 15.01 -2.79 5.43
C ASN A 229 16.00 -2.21 4.41
N ILE A 230 15.81 -0.94 4.06
CA ILE A 230 16.84 -0.08 3.49
C ILE A 230 17.61 0.41 4.71
N ASP A 231 18.21 -0.51 5.46
CA ASP A 231 19.08 -0.15 6.56
C ASP A 231 20.44 0.19 5.94
N PRO A 232 20.79 1.48 5.86
CA PRO A 232 22.05 1.90 5.29
C PRO A 232 23.26 1.53 6.14
N LEU A 233 23.05 1.23 7.43
CA LEU A 233 24.07 0.94 8.42
C LEU A 233 24.22 -0.56 8.70
N ARG A 234 23.32 -1.39 8.16
CA ARG A 234 23.48 -2.85 8.12
C ARG A 234 24.73 -3.17 7.29
N ARG A 235 25.84 -3.39 7.98
CA ARG A 235 26.96 -4.15 7.42
C ARG A 235 26.36 -5.47 6.93
N GLU A 236 26.51 -5.77 5.65
CA GLU A 236 26.17 -7.08 5.11
C GLU A 236 26.83 -8.13 5.99
N ASN A 237 26.04 -8.84 6.80
CA ASN A 237 26.49 -9.99 7.53
C ASN A 237 26.00 -11.21 6.73
N PRO A 238 26.87 -11.89 5.96
CA PRO A 238 26.46 -12.97 5.07
C PRO A 238 25.81 -14.16 5.80
N ARG A 239 25.87 -14.18 7.14
CA ARG A 239 25.33 -15.25 7.99
C ARG A 239 23.86 -15.08 8.40
N GLN A 240 23.18 -14.00 7.99
CA GLN A 240 21.73 -13.82 8.24
C GLN A 240 20.85 -14.08 7.01
N ARG A 241 21.42 -14.51 5.88
CA ARG A 241 20.65 -14.90 4.68
C ARG A 241 20.02 -16.30 4.75
N THR A 242 20.20 -17.04 5.83
CA THR A 242 19.64 -18.41 5.99
C THR A 242 19.11 -18.62 7.40
N ARG A 243 17.83 -18.25 7.61
CA ARG A 243 16.90 -18.92 8.54
C ARG A 243 15.49 -18.34 8.41
N CYS A 244 14.90 -18.53 7.23
CA CYS A 244 13.48 -18.84 7.15
C CYS A 244 13.48 -20.24 6.55
N ASP A 245 13.40 -21.23 7.43
CA ASP A 245 13.52 -22.65 7.10
C ASP A 245 12.50 -23.04 6.03
N GLU A 246 12.99 -23.28 4.82
CA GLU A 246 12.50 -24.38 3.99
C GLU A 246 12.71 -25.66 4.80
N ASN A 247 11.64 -26.22 5.34
CA ASN A 247 11.49 -27.65 5.65
C ASN A 247 10.04 -27.93 6.05
N PHE A 248 9.18 -28.01 5.03
CA PHE A 248 7.99 -28.85 5.09
C PHE A 248 7.77 -29.37 3.68
N ASP A 249 8.33 -30.55 3.40
CA ASP A 249 7.61 -31.55 2.63
C ASP A 249 8.15 -32.98 2.90
N ASP A 250 7.16 -33.83 3.18
CA ASP A 250 7.02 -35.24 2.88
C ASP A 250 8.06 -36.29 3.29
N GLY A 251 7.57 -37.16 4.18
CA GLY A 251 7.61 -38.59 3.92
C GLY A 251 8.11 -39.43 5.09
N PHE A 252 7.20 -40.05 5.84
CA PHE A 252 7.38 -41.44 6.27
C PHE A 252 6.02 -42.04 6.65
N ALA A 253 5.46 -42.81 5.71
CA ALA A 253 4.59 -43.93 6.04
C ALA A 253 5.44 -45.06 6.61
N GLY A 254 4.95 -45.74 7.66
CA GLY A 254 5.56 -46.98 8.14
C GLY A 254 5.22 -47.30 9.60
N ASP A 255 4.14 -48.05 9.77
CA ASP A 255 3.86 -49.09 10.77
C ASP A 255 4.81 -49.23 12.00
N LEU A 256 4.19 -49.33 13.19
CA LEU A 256 4.25 -50.47 14.13
C LEU A 256 3.96 -49.99 15.56
N GLY A 257 2.89 -50.50 16.19
CA GLY A 257 2.65 -50.45 17.64
C GLY A 257 1.26 -50.01 18.07
#